data_AF-A0A8T2XIH1-F1
#
_entry.id   AF-A0A8T2XIH1-F1
#
_cell.length_a   1.000
_cell.length_b   1.000
_cell.length_c   1.000
_cell.angle_alpha   90.00
_cell.angle_beta   90.00
_cell.angle_gamma   90.00
#
_symmetry.space_group_name_H-M   'P 1'
#
loop_
_entity.id
_entity.type
_entity.pdbx_description
1 polymer ?
#
loop_
_entity_poly.entity_id
_entity_poly.type
_entity_poly.pdbx_seq_one_letter_code
_entity_poly.pdbx_strand_id
1 'polypeptide(L)'
;MSSLQASSFLFSSTCSCSTRTHAAISIPKLPRIPFSAPKNPLKPVEDLNLRDGFKGTILLENNNVANNTRLDQYEPIVSTTSTTATAKLYAILEAVGDRVEMHGNIGEQRDNWNKLLLNSINMITLTAATMAGVAAGGAAGAPLLALKLSSTLLFSAATGMLIIMNKIQPSQLAEEQRNATRLFKQLYSQIQNTLSLHDPTDTDVKDAMDRVLALDEAYPLPLLGKMIEKFPDKFEPAIWWPKSNKSHSRKHVKAQGKNGWSEDLEEEMRVVIEMIKRKDSEDYMRLGNLALKVNKILAVSGPLLTGIAAAGSAFVGHGSWAAIVAVTAGALASTVNTFEHGGQVGMVVEMYRNSAGFFTLLEESIESTIQEKDFEEREDGEMSEISVALKLGRSLSQLRDLARKSTSSHIDGSTIEEFASKLF
;
A
#
# COMPACT_ATOMS: atom_id res chain seq x y z
N MET A 1 10.39 36.52 64.10
CA MET A 1 9.05 37.10 63.80
C MET A 1 8.23 36.05 63.08
N SER A 2 6.91 36.11 63.28
CA SER A 2 5.88 35.11 62.99
C SER A 2 5.78 34.57 61.55
N SER A 3 5.38 33.29 61.49
CA SER A 3 4.75 32.56 60.38
C SER A 3 3.42 33.15 59.90
N LEU A 4 3.02 32.86 58.66
CA LEU A 4 1.64 32.74 58.11
C LEU A 4 1.80 32.11 56.68
N GLN A 5 0.93 31.28 56.11
CA GLN A 5 -0.27 30.56 56.61
C GLN A 5 -0.58 29.43 55.60
N ALA A 6 -0.83 28.20 56.09
CA ALA A 6 -1.47 27.15 55.28
C ALA A 6 -2.96 27.09 55.68
N SER A 7 -3.86 27.02 54.71
CA SER A 7 -5.31 26.89 54.96
C SER A 7 -5.75 25.43 54.98
N SER A 8 -6.55 25.09 55.99
CA SER A 8 -7.16 23.78 56.20
C SER A 8 -8.67 23.93 56.34
N PHE A 9 -9.43 22.98 55.80
CA PHE A 9 -10.80 22.65 56.22
C PHE A 9 -10.85 21.12 56.29
N LEU A 10 -10.68 20.45 57.45
CA LEU A 10 -11.67 20.23 58.53
C LEU A 10 -13.05 19.79 57.98
N PHE A 11 -13.81 18.80 58.48
CA PHE A 11 -13.73 17.80 59.59
C PHE A 11 -14.96 16.85 59.40
N SER A 12 -15.19 15.68 60.03
CA SER A 12 -14.46 14.76 60.92
C SER A 12 -15.25 13.44 61.07
N SER A 13 -14.63 12.30 61.43
CA SER A 13 -15.23 11.33 62.39
C SER A 13 -14.24 10.29 62.94
N THR A 14 -14.18 10.23 64.27
CA THR A 14 -13.58 9.19 65.15
C THR A 14 -14.56 8.00 65.32
N CYS A 15 -14.25 6.81 65.88
CA CYS A 15 -13.10 6.31 66.65
C CYS A 15 -13.05 4.76 66.72
N SER A 16 -11.90 4.22 67.18
CA SER A 16 -11.75 3.02 68.05
C SER A 16 -11.86 1.55 67.56
N CYS A 17 -10.74 0.84 67.78
CA CYS A 17 -10.61 -0.52 68.36
C CYS A 17 -10.72 -1.82 67.51
N SER A 18 -9.53 -2.35 67.16
CA SER A 18 -9.02 -3.70 67.52
C SER A 18 -9.54 -5.00 66.86
N THR A 19 -8.54 -5.81 66.47
CA THR A 19 -8.51 -7.27 66.23
C THR A 19 -8.96 -7.90 64.89
N ARG A 20 -8.06 -8.80 64.45
CA ARG A 20 -8.23 -10.02 63.64
C ARG A 20 -8.66 -9.90 62.17
N THR A 21 -7.65 -10.13 61.33
CA THR A 21 -7.78 -10.69 59.98
C THR A 21 -8.68 -11.94 59.95
N HIS A 22 -9.71 -11.90 59.11
CA HIS A 22 -10.25 -13.08 58.45
C HIS A 22 -10.50 -12.72 56.99
N ALA A 23 -9.75 -13.35 56.08
CA ALA A 23 -9.99 -13.22 54.65
C ALA A 23 -11.27 -13.99 54.28
N ALA A 24 -12.28 -13.27 53.81
CA ALA A 24 -13.46 -13.84 53.17
C ALA A 24 -13.76 -13.02 51.92
N ILE A 25 -13.31 -13.50 50.76
CA ILE A 25 -13.73 -12.93 49.48
C ILE A 25 -15.17 -13.37 49.27
N SER A 26 -16.12 -12.50 49.64
CA SER A 26 -17.53 -12.64 49.28
C SER A 26 -17.70 -12.38 47.79
N ILE A 27 -17.44 -13.40 46.98
CA ILE A 27 -17.74 -13.37 45.54
C ILE A 27 -19.26 -13.11 45.40
N PRO A 28 -19.70 -11.97 44.84
CA PRO A 28 -21.10 -11.77 44.58
C PRO A 28 -21.55 -12.81 43.55
N LYS A 29 -22.58 -13.60 43.90
CA LYS A 29 -23.21 -14.53 42.96
C LYS A 29 -23.83 -13.71 41.83
N LEU A 30 -23.12 -13.63 40.70
CA LEU A 30 -23.66 -13.13 39.45
C LEU A 30 -24.97 -13.89 39.13
N PRO A 31 -26.06 -13.19 38.79
CA PRO A 31 -27.28 -13.87 38.35
C PRO A 31 -26.97 -14.68 37.10
N ARG A 32 -27.41 -15.94 37.06
CA ARG A 32 -27.34 -16.78 35.85
C ARG A 32 -28.28 -16.20 34.79
N ILE A 33 -27.76 -15.33 33.94
CA ILE A 33 -28.42 -14.96 32.69
C ILE A 33 -28.30 -16.17 31.74
N PRO A 34 -29.40 -16.77 31.28
CA PRO A 34 -29.33 -17.81 30.27
C PRO A 34 -28.95 -17.17 28.93
N PHE A 35 -27.77 -17.50 28.41
CA PHE A 35 -27.40 -17.17 27.04
C PHE A 35 -28.19 -18.03 26.06
N SER A 36 -29.39 -17.58 25.69
CA SER A 36 -30.03 -18.00 24.45
C SER A 36 -29.23 -17.41 23.28
N ALA A 37 -28.67 -18.27 22.42
CA ALA A 37 -27.99 -17.82 21.22
C ALA A 37 -28.93 -16.98 20.34
N PRO A 38 -28.47 -15.86 19.76
CA PRO A 38 -29.32 -14.98 18.96
C PRO A 38 -29.71 -15.67 17.64
N LYS A 39 -30.94 -16.20 17.58
CA LYS A 39 -31.60 -16.51 16.31
C LYS A 39 -32.08 -15.20 15.69
N ASN A 40 -31.21 -14.52 14.94
CA ASN A 40 -31.65 -13.44 14.06
C ASN A 40 -32.36 -14.06 12.84
N PRO A 41 -33.62 -13.70 12.56
CA PRO A 41 -34.18 -13.92 11.23
C PRO A 41 -33.50 -12.94 10.26
N LEU A 42 -32.82 -13.45 9.24
CA LEU A 42 -32.43 -12.60 8.11
C LEU A 42 -33.72 -12.09 7.44
N LYS A 43 -33.97 -10.79 7.53
CA LYS A 43 -34.71 -10.07 6.50
C LYS A 43 -33.69 -9.51 5.51
N PRO A 44 -33.92 -9.62 4.19
CA PRO A 44 -33.10 -8.92 3.22
C PRO A 44 -33.24 -7.42 3.39
N VAL A 45 -32.22 -6.70 2.96
CA VAL A 45 -32.34 -5.30 2.57
C VAL A 45 -32.18 -5.31 1.05
N GLU A 46 -33.28 -5.13 0.33
CA GLU A 46 -33.27 -4.60 -1.04
C GLU A 46 -32.40 -3.31 -1.09
N ASP A 47 -31.63 -3.00 -2.12
CA ASP A 47 -31.73 -3.48 -3.50
C ASP A 47 -30.37 -3.56 -4.23
N LEU A 48 -30.35 -4.37 -5.30
CA LEU A 48 -29.23 -4.48 -6.23
C LEU A 48 -29.44 -3.51 -7.40
N ASN A 49 -28.36 -2.87 -7.87
CA ASN A 49 -28.34 -2.23 -9.20
C ASN A 49 -27.09 -2.61 -10.00
N LEU A 50 -26.83 -3.93 -10.08
CA LEU A 50 -26.00 -4.57 -11.11
C LEU A 50 -26.13 -6.11 -11.05
N ARG A 51 -27.37 -6.59 -11.20
CA ARG A 51 -27.63 -8.03 -11.44
C ARG A 51 -28.94 -8.24 -12.20
N ASP A 52 -28.87 -8.08 -13.51
CA ASP A 52 -29.79 -8.77 -14.42
C ASP A 52 -28.97 -9.63 -15.41
N GLY A 53 -29.56 -10.74 -15.85
CA GLY A 53 -28.99 -11.58 -16.91
C GLY A 53 -27.77 -12.44 -16.57
N PHE A 54 -27.94 -13.51 -15.76
CA PHE A 54 -27.71 -14.90 -16.24
C PHE A 54 -28.06 -15.95 -15.16
N LYS A 55 -29.09 -16.76 -15.42
CA LYS A 55 -29.24 -18.10 -14.81
C LYS A 55 -28.98 -19.13 -15.91
N GLY A 56 -27.71 -19.42 -16.16
CA GLY A 56 -27.28 -20.49 -17.05
C GLY A 56 -27.11 -21.80 -16.29
N THR A 57 -28.20 -22.55 -16.06
CA THR A 57 -28.10 -23.92 -15.55
C THR A 57 -27.46 -24.79 -16.62
N ILE A 58 -26.29 -25.38 -16.36
CA ILE A 58 -25.71 -26.38 -17.27
C ILE A 58 -26.59 -27.64 -17.20
N LEU A 59 -27.43 -27.83 -18.22
CA LEU A 59 -28.13 -29.09 -18.48
C LEU A 59 -27.60 -29.63 -19.81
N LEU A 60 -26.75 -30.64 -19.71
CA LEU A 60 -26.17 -31.34 -20.85
C LEU A 60 -27.21 -32.36 -21.37
N GLU A 61 -28.10 -31.94 -22.26
CA GLU A 61 -29.11 -32.84 -22.84
C GLU A 61 -28.55 -33.66 -24.00
N ASN A 62 -28.31 -34.96 -23.74
CA ASN A 62 -27.90 -35.93 -24.75
C ASN A 62 -29.03 -36.21 -25.75
N ASN A 63 -28.96 -35.63 -26.96
CA ASN A 63 -29.89 -35.95 -28.04
C ASN A 63 -29.33 -37.01 -29.01
N ASN A 64 -29.69 -38.27 -28.76
CA ASN A 64 -29.57 -39.39 -29.68
C ASN A 64 -30.94 -39.76 -30.26
N VAL A 65 -31.41 -39.06 -31.30
CA VAL A 65 -32.44 -39.59 -32.22
C VAL A 65 -32.11 -39.17 -33.65
N ALA A 66 -31.99 -40.14 -34.54
CA ALA A 66 -31.76 -39.90 -35.95
C ALA A 66 -33.07 -39.51 -36.68
N ASN A 67 -32.98 -38.61 -37.66
CA ASN A 67 -33.71 -38.76 -38.92
C ASN A 67 -33.12 -37.85 -40.02
N ASN A 68 -33.00 -38.40 -41.22
CA ASN A 68 -32.50 -37.68 -42.39
C ASN A 68 -33.59 -36.77 -42.98
N THR A 69 -33.26 -35.51 -43.31
CA THR A 69 -33.69 -34.84 -44.55
C THR A 69 -32.73 -33.69 -44.83
N ARG A 70 -32.13 -33.65 -46.03
CA ARG A 70 -31.40 -32.47 -46.53
C ARG A 70 -32.39 -31.48 -47.12
N LEU A 71 -32.38 -30.23 -46.65
CA LEU A 71 -32.50 -29.07 -47.54
C LEU A 71 -31.87 -27.84 -46.87
N ASP A 72 -31.03 -27.16 -47.64
CA ASP A 72 -30.34 -25.88 -47.40
C ASP A 72 -30.73 -25.08 -46.14
N GLN A 73 -29.83 -25.10 -45.16
CA GLN A 73 -29.79 -24.07 -44.12
C GLN A 73 -28.35 -23.57 -43.94
N TYR A 74 -28.22 -22.25 -43.89
CA TYR A 74 -26.97 -21.51 -43.77
C TYR A 74 -26.39 -21.71 -42.36
N GLU A 75 -25.41 -22.59 -42.22
CA GLU A 75 -24.58 -22.74 -41.01
C GLU A 75 -23.84 -21.42 -40.74
N PRO A 76 -24.14 -20.68 -39.64
CA PRO A 76 -23.23 -19.66 -39.19
C PRO A 76 -22.00 -20.36 -38.62
N ILE A 77 -20.83 -20.13 -39.22
CA ILE A 77 -19.55 -20.57 -38.66
C ILE A 77 -19.28 -19.73 -37.40
N VAL A 78 -19.93 -20.09 -36.29
CA VAL A 78 -19.63 -19.56 -34.97
C VAL A 78 -18.34 -20.23 -34.52
N SER A 79 -17.24 -19.50 -34.67
CA SER A 79 -15.89 -19.94 -34.35
C SER A 79 -15.80 -20.46 -32.92
N THR A 80 -15.68 -21.78 -32.76
CA THR A 80 -15.53 -22.46 -31.46
C THR A 80 -14.34 -21.96 -30.63
N THR A 81 -13.36 -21.33 -31.30
CA THR A 81 -12.25 -20.61 -30.70
C THR A 81 -12.68 -19.34 -29.94
N SER A 82 -13.60 -18.52 -30.48
CA SER A 82 -14.12 -17.30 -29.83
C SER A 82 -14.85 -17.65 -28.52
N THR A 83 -15.71 -18.67 -28.54
CA THR A 83 -16.41 -19.15 -27.34
C THR A 83 -15.43 -19.67 -26.28
N THR A 84 -14.33 -20.28 -26.71
CA THR A 84 -13.28 -20.81 -25.82
C THR A 84 -12.40 -19.70 -25.24
N ALA A 85 -12.02 -18.69 -26.02
CA ALA A 85 -11.25 -17.54 -25.56
C ALA A 85 -12.06 -16.68 -24.56
N THR A 86 -13.35 -16.44 -24.86
CA THR A 86 -14.31 -15.79 -23.96
C THR A 86 -14.40 -16.51 -22.61
N ALA A 87 -14.54 -17.85 -22.60
CA ALA A 87 -14.58 -18.63 -21.37
C ALA A 87 -13.28 -18.53 -20.55
N LYS A 88 -12.11 -18.53 -21.21
CA LYS A 88 -10.81 -18.30 -20.55
C LYS A 88 -10.72 -16.89 -19.94
N LEU A 89 -11.15 -15.84 -20.66
CA LEU A 89 -11.15 -14.47 -20.13
C LEU A 89 -12.07 -14.31 -18.92
N TYR A 90 -13.26 -14.94 -18.90
CA TYR A 90 -14.12 -14.91 -17.71
C TYR A 90 -13.45 -15.58 -16.50
N ALA A 91 -12.77 -16.72 -16.69
CA ALA A 91 -12.02 -17.37 -15.61
C ALA A 91 -10.84 -16.52 -15.10
N ILE A 92 -10.16 -15.77 -15.99
CA ILE A 92 -9.13 -14.79 -15.58
C ILE A 92 -9.77 -13.61 -14.84
N LEU A 93 -10.91 -13.09 -15.32
CA LEU A 93 -11.63 -11.97 -14.70
C LEU A 93 -12.10 -12.31 -13.28
N GLU A 94 -12.63 -13.51 -13.05
CA GLU A 94 -12.98 -14.04 -11.73
C GLU A 94 -11.73 -14.10 -10.82
N ALA A 95 -10.64 -14.70 -11.30
CA ALA A 95 -9.38 -14.78 -10.57
C ALA A 95 -8.70 -13.41 -10.33
N VAL A 96 -9.01 -12.39 -11.12
CA VAL A 96 -8.62 -10.99 -10.88
C VAL A 96 -9.51 -10.35 -9.83
N GLY A 97 -10.82 -10.60 -9.85
CA GLY A 97 -11.77 -10.16 -8.81
C GLY A 97 -11.36 -10.66 -7.42
N ASP A 98 -11.05 -11.96 -7.31
CA ASP A 98 -10.53 -12.57 -6.09
C ASP A 98 -9.25 -11.87 -5.59
N ARG A 99 -8.33 -11.52 -6.50
CA ARG A 99 -7.09 -10.80 -6.15
C ARG A 99 -7.37 -9.38 -5.66
N VAL A 100 -8.36 -8.69 -6.22
CA VAL A 100 -8.78 -7.36 -5.75
C VAL A 100 -9.25 -7.43 -4.30
N GLU A 101 -10.11 -8.39 -3.95
CA GLU A 101 -10.57 -8.56 -2.58
C GLU A 101 -9.44 -9.00 -1.64
N MET A 102 -8.63 -9.98 -2.08
CA MET A 102 -7.48 -10.49 -1.33
C MET A 102 -6.47 -9.39 -0.98
N HIS A 103 -6.00 -8.61 -1.96
CA HIS A 103 -5.05 -7.52 -1.68
C HIS A 103 -5.69 -6.40 -0.84
N GLY A 104 -6.98 -6.11 -1.01
CA GLY A 104 -7.71 -5.16 -0.16
C GLY A 104 -7.69 -5.58 1.30
N ASN A 105 -8.17 -6.80 1.57
CA ASN A 105 -8.22 -7.39 2.91
C ASN A 105 -6.83 -7.47 3.58
N ILE A 106 -5.80 -7.88 2.82
CA ILE A 106 -4.42 -7.96 3.31
C ILE A 106 -3.85 -6.57 3.58
N GLY A 107 -4.19 -5.56 2.78
CA GLY A 107 -3.83 -4.15 3.01
C GLY A 107 -4.40 -3.61 4.32
N GLU A 108 -5.69 -3.84 4.59
CA GLU A 108 -6.33 -3.46 5.86
C GLU A 108 -5.74 -4.19 7.06
N GLN A 109 -5.47 -5.50 6.93
CA GLN A 109 -4.80 -6.29 7.96
C GLN A 109 -3.42 -5.70 8.32
N ARG A 110 -2.61 -5.32 7.32
CA ARG A 110 -1.28 -4.74 7.50
C ARG A 110 -1.33 -3.35 8.13
N ASP A 111 -2.33 -2.54 7.78
CA ASP A 111 -2.57 -1.23 8.42
C ASP A 111 -3.00 -1.35 9.90
N ASN A 112 -3.86 -2.34 10.20
CA ASN A 112 -4.22 -2.68 11.58
C ASN A 112 -3.00 -3.18 12.38
N TRP A 113 -2.16 -4.03 11.79
CA TRP A 113 -0.90 -4.46 12.40
C TRP A 113 0.03 -3.27 12.70
N ASN A 114 0.14 -2.29 11.79
CA ASN A 114 0.92 -1.07 12.02
C ASN A 114 0.44 -0.35 13.29
N LYS A 115 -0.87 -0.11 13.40
CA LYS A 115 -1.50 0.57 14.55
C LYS A 115 -1.35 -0.21 15.86
N LEU A 116 -1.58 -1.53 15.84
CA LEU A 116 -1.48 -2.38 17.02
C LEU A 116 -0.04 -2.49 17.53
N LEU A 117 0.93 -2.74 16.64
CA LEU A 117 2.34 -2.86 17.03
C LEU A 117 2.91 -1.52 17.50
N LEU A 118 2.65 -0.42 16.80
CA LEU A 118 3.04 0.94 17.21
C LEU A 118 2.60 1.23 18.66
N ASN A 119 1.31 1.07 18.94
CA ASN A 119 0.74 1.37 20.25
C ASN A 119 1.27 0.43 21.34
N SER A 120 1.40 -0.87 21.03
CA SER A 120 1.89 -1.87 21.98
C SER A 120 3.36 -1.65 22.34
N ILE A 121 4.22 -1.42 21.34
CA ILE A 121 5.66 -1.17 21.55
C ILE A 121 5.87 0.14 22.31
N ASN A 122 5.14 1.21 21.97
CA ASN A 122 5.17 2.46 22.73
C ASN A 122 4.76 2.25 24.19
N MET A 123 3.65 1.55 24.43
CA MET A 123 3.15 1.29 25.79
C MET A 123 4.15 0.44 26.61
N ILE A 124 4.74 -0.60 26.02
CA ILE A 124 5.78 -1.43 26.65
C ILE A 124 6.99 -0.57 27.01
N THR A 125 7.48 0.24 26.05
CA THR A 125 8.67 1.09 26.21
C THR A 125 8.47 2.18 27.27
N LEU A 126 7.33 2.86 27.26
CA LEU A 126 6.99 3.90 28.25
C LEU A 126 6.71 3.29 29.63
N THR A 127 6.12 2.10 29.71
CA THR A 127 5.97 1.34 30.95
C THR A 127 7.32 0.97 31.53
N ALA A 128 8.25 0.47 30.71
CA ALA A 128 9.62 0.15 31.10
C ALA A 128 10.38 1.39 31.61
N ALA A 129 10.27 2.53 30.90
CA ALA A 129 10.84 3.80 31.34
C ALA A 129 10.25 4.26 32.68
N THR A 130 8.93 4.16 32.85
CA THR A 130 8.25 4.49 34.12
C THR A 130 8.75 3.60 35.27
N MET A 131 8.84 2.29 35.06
CA MET A 131 9.37 1.35 36.06
C MET A 131 10.83 1.65 36.42
N ALA A 132 11.68 2.01 35.44
CA ALA A 132 13.07 2.40 35.68
C ALA A 132 13.18 3.73 36.47
N GLY A 133 12.30 4.70 36.18
CA GLY A 133 12.20 5.97 36.92
C GLY A 133 11.74 5.78 38.37
N VAL A 134 10.68 5.00 38.59
CA VAL A 134 10.17 4.67 39.94
C VAL A 134 11.21 3.87 40.74
N ALA A 135 11.92 2.94 40.10
CA ALA A 135 13.01 2.20 40.72
C ALA A 135 14.11 3.15 41.25
N ALA A 136 14.43 4.22 40.54
CA ALA A 136 15.43 5.19 40.96
C ALA A 136 14.93 6.21 42.01
N GLY A 137 13.63 6.53 42.00
CA GLY A 137 13.05 7.60 42.81
C GLY A 137 12.65 7.24 44.25
N GLY A 138 12.74 5.98 44.66
CA GLY A 138 12.38 5.58 46.04
C GLY A 138 12.24 4.08 46.33
N ALA A 139 12.52 3.20 45.37
CA ALA A 139 12.51 1.76 45.63
C ALA A 139 13.82 1.29 46.30
N ALA A 140 13.72 0.43 47.31
CA ALA A 140 14.85 -0.23 47.96
C ALA A 140 14.56 -1.73 48.15
N GLY A 141 15.60 -2.56 48.26
CA GLY A 141 15.46 -4.00 48.49
C GLY A 141 14.71 -4.74 47.37
N ALA A 142 13.78 -5.63 47.72
CA ALA A 142 13.07 -6.47 46.75
C ALA A 142 12.23 -5.68 45.72
N PRO A 143 11.46 -4.63 46.08
CA PRO A 143 10.79 -3.76 45.10
C PRO A 143 11.72 -3.14 44.05
N LEU A 144 12.93 -2.72 44.44
CA LEU A 144 13.93 -2.19 43.52
C LEU A 144 14.34 -3.24 42.48
N LEU A 145 14.66 -4.46 42.94
CA LEU A 145 15.03 -5.57 42.07
C LEU A 145 13.88 -5.97 41.13
N ALA A 146 12.65 -5.99 41.62
CA ALA A 146 11.48 -6.33 40.81
C ALA A 146 11.25 -5.31 39.68
N LEU A 147 11.23 -4.01 39.99
CA LEU A 147 11.05 -2.95 38.99
C LEU A 147 12.21 -2.88 37.98
N LYS A 148 13.44 -3.10 38.46
CA LYS A 148 14.65 -3.19 37.64
C LYS A 148 14.55 -4.33 36.62
N LEU A 149 14.31 -5.56 37.08
CA LEU A 149 14.18 -6.74 36.21
C LEU A 149 13.01 -6.58 35.22
N SER A 150 11.88 -6.04 35.68
CA SER A 150 10.70 -5.82 34.84
C SER A 150 10.97 -4.79 33.73
N SER A 151 11.58 -3.64 34.06
CA SER A 151 11.95 -2.64 33.04
C SER A 151 13.00 -3.15 32.06
N THR A 152 14.01 -3.90 32.53
CA THR A 152 15.04 -4.50 31.66
C THR A 152 14.40 -5.48 30.67
N LEU A 153 13.50 -6.34 31.15
CA LEU A 153 12.80 -7.33 30.33
C LEU A 153 11.84 -6.66 29.33
N LEU A 154 11.08 -5.65 29.74
CA LEU A 154 10.16 -4.93 28.86
C LEU A 154 10.91 -4.14 27.77
N PHE A 155 12.02 -3.46 28.10
CA PHE A 155 12.86 -2.82 27.07
C PHE A 155 13.46 -3.85 26.11
N SER A 156 13.95 -4.98 26.60
CA SER A 156 14.50 -6.06 25.76
C SER A 156 13.43 -6.64 24.83
N ALA A 157 12.20 -6.81 25.32
CA ALA A 157 11.05 -7.23 24.51
C ALA A 157 10.70 -6.18 23.44
N ALA A 158 10.69 -4.90 23.79
CA ALA A 158 10.47 -3.81 22.83
C ALA A 158 11.55 -3.78 21.74
N THR A 159 12.84 -3.98 22.08
CA THR A 159 13.92 -4.11 21.10
C THR A 159 13.66 -5.25 20.11
N GLY A 160 13.30 -6.44 20.60
CA GLY A 160 12.98 -7.59 19.75
C GLY A 160 11.77 -7.32 18.84
N MET A 161 10.70 -6.73 19.39
CA MET A 161 9.51 -6.37 18.63
C MET A 161 9.80 -5.32 17.55
N LEU A 162 10.61 -4.29 17.85
CA LEU A 162 11.03 -3.28 16.88
C LEU A 162 11.85 -3.87 15.74
N ILE A 163 12.79 -4.78 16.02
CA ILE A 163 13.56 -5.46 14.96
C ILE A 163 12.64 -6.22 14.00
N ILE A 164 11.60 -6.90 14.52
CA ILE A 164 10.62 -7.62 13.71
C ILE A 164 9.71 -6.63 12.95
N MET A 165 9.21 -5.60 13.63
CA MET A 165 8.35 -4.57 13.02
C MET A 165 9.06 -3.86 11.88
N ASN A 166 10.36 -3.58 12.01
CA ASN A 166 11.14 -2.87 11.00
C ASN A 166 11.57 -3.79 9.85
N LYS A 167 11.59 -5.11 10.06
CA LYS A 167 11.78 -6.10 8.98
C LYS A 167 10.52 -6.33 8.14
N ILE A 168 9.34 -6.31 8.76
CA ILE A 168 8.05 -6.47 8.06
C ILE A 168 7.55 -5.14 7.47
N GLN A 169 7.80 -4.06 8.21
CA GLN A 169 7.42 -2.67 7.95
C GLN A 169 5.94 -2.49 7.54
N PRO A 170 4.99 -2.74 8.47
CA PRO A 170 3.57 -2.91 8.13
C PRO A 170 2.92 -1.74 7.38
N SER A 171 3.33 -0.49 7.61
CA SER A 171 2.84 0.69 6.88
C SER A 171 3.23 0.70 5.40
N GLN A 172 4.51 0.42 5.09
CA GLN A 172 4.98 0.27 3.70
C GLN A 172 4.25 -0.89 3.01
N LEU A 173 4.20 -2.01 3.73
CA LEU A 173 3.67 -3.27 3.26
C LEU A 173 2.15 -3.21 3.04
N ALA A 174 1.41 -2.35 3.75
CA ALA A 174 -0.01 -2.05 3.49
C ALA A 174 -0.19 -1.26 2.18
N GLU A 175 0.67 -0.27 1.93
CA GLU A 175 0.60 0.58 0.74
C GLU A 175 0.90 -0.19 -0.55
N GLU A 176 1.86 -1.12 -0.50
CA GLU A 176 2.09 -2.09 -1.57
C GLU A 176 0.81 -2.84 -1.96
N GLN A 177 -0.05 -3.20 -1.00
CA GLN A 177 -1.31 -3.90 -1.30
C GLN A 177 -2.42 -2.96 -1.77
N ARG A 178 -2.46 -1.71 -1.31
CA ARG A 178 -3.38 -0.70 -1.87
C ARG A 178 -3.06 -0.47 -3.35
N ASN A 179 -1.78 -0.39 -3.70
CA ASN A 179 -1.34 -0.29 -5.09
C ASN A 179 -1.62 -1.56 -5.90
N ALA A 180 -1.37 -2.75 -5.36
CA ALA A 180 -1.78 -4.01 -6.00
C ALA A 180 -3.30 -4.05 -6.27
N THR A 181 -4.12 -3.73 -5.25
CA THR A 181 -5.59 -3.64 -5.36
C THR A 181 -6.03 -2.69 -6.46
N ARG A 182 -5.39 -1.51 -6.57
CA ARG A 182 -5.65 -0.52 -7.62
C ARG A 182 -5.32 -1.07 -9.01
N LEU A 183 -4.18 -1.73 -9.17
CA LEU A 183 -3.73 -2.28 -10.45
C LEU A 183 -4.58 -3.48 -10.90
N PHE A 184 -4.96 -4.39 -9.98
CA PHE A 184 -5.89 -5.47 -10.29
C PHE A 184 -7.31 -4.95 -10.62
N LYS A 185 -7.79 -3.87 -9.98
CA LYS A 185 -9.04 -3.20 -10.40
C LYS A 185 -8.94 -2.63 -11.82
N GLN A 186 -7.80 -2.04 -12.18
CA GLN A 186 -7.57 -1.56 -13.55
C GLN A 186 -7.56 -2.71 -14.57
N LEU A 187 -6.89 -3.83 -14.24
CA LEU A 187 -6.86 -5.03 -15.09
C LEU A 187 -8.25 -5.67 -15.23
N TYR A 188 -9.05 -5.72 -14.14
CA TYR A 188 -10.44 -6.18 -14.16
C TYR A 188 -11.27 -5.37 -15.17
N SER A 189 -11.22 -4.03 -15.08
CA SER A 189 -11.93 -3.16 -16.02
C SER A 189 -11.41 -3.27 -17.46
N GLN A 190 -10.11 -3.50 -17.67
CA GLN A 190 -9.56 -3.75 -19.01
C GLN A 190 -10.13 -5.03 -19.62
N ILE A 191 -10.10 -6.16 -18.90
CA ILE A 191 -10.64 -7.43 -19.37
C ILE A 191 -12.16 -7.33 -19.62
N GLN A 192 -12.90 -6.65 -18.74
CA GLN A 192 -14.34 -6.39 -18.92
C GLN A 192 -14.62 -5.55 -20.18
N ASN A 193 -13.79 -4.54 -20.47
CA ASN A 193 -13.92 -3.74 -21.69
C ASN A 193 -13.62 -4.57 -22.93
N THR A 194 -12.56 -5.38 -22.94
CA THR A 194 -12.26 -6.33 -24.04
C THR A 194 -13.47 -7.24 -24.33
N LEU A 195 -14.02 -7.88 -23.29
CA LEU A 195 -15.23 -8.72 -23.37
C LEU A 195 -16.49 -7.98 -23.88
N SER A 196 -16.53 -6.65 -23.79
CA SER A 196 -17.69 -5.84 -24.16
C SER A 196 -17.55 -5.20 -25.56
N LEU A 197 -16.33 -5.06 -26.08
CA LEU A 197 -16.05 -4.30 -27.31
C LEU A 197 -15.85 -5.17 -28.54
N HIS A 198 -15.33 -6.39 -28.41
CA HIS A 198 -15.15 -7.33 -29.51
C HIS A 198 -15.13 -8.79 -29.03
N ASP A 199 -15.22 -9.72 -29.98
CA ASP A 199 -14.98 -11.15 -29.73
C ASP A 199 -13.52 -11.37 -29.25
N PRO A 200 -13.30 -11.96 -28.07
CA PRO A 200 -11.96 -12.25 -27.56
C PRO A 200 -11.14 -13.22 -28.40
N THR A 201 -9.84 -12.99 -28.43
CA THR A 201 -8.83 -13.82 -29.09
C THR A 201 -7.94 -14.54 -28.07
N ASP A 202 -7.26 -15.62 -28.49
CA ASP A 202 -6.24 -16.26 -27.63
C ASP A 202 -5.06 -15.31 -27.31
N THR A 203 -4.84 -14.26 -28.10
CA THR A 203 -3.88 -13.19 -27.78
C THR A 203 -4.34 -12.32 -26.62
N ASP A 204 -5.62 -11.99 -26.51
CA ASP A 204 -6.17 -11.23 -25.37
C ASP A 204 -6.11 -12.06 -24.08
N VAL A 205 -6.42 -13.35 -24.18
CA VAL A 205 -6.26 -14.31 -23.08
C VAL A 205 -4.80 -14.36 -22.60
N LYS A 206 -3.85 -14.36 -23.54
CA LYS A 206 -2.43 -14.37 -23.22
C LYS A 206 -1.98 -13.06 -22.56
N ASP A 207 -2.35 -11.90 -23.10
CA ASP A 207 -2.00 -10.59 -22.51
C ASP A 207 -2.61 -10.44 -21.11
N ALA A 208 -3.88 -10.81 -20.92
CA ALA A 208 -4.53 -10.81 -19.62
C ALA A 208 -3.81 -11.73 -18.60
N MET A 209 -3.44 -12.95 -19.00
CA MET A 209 -2.69 -13.88 -18.15
C MET A 209 -1.28 -13.36 -17.80
N ASP A 210 -0.53 -12.89 -18.81
CA ASP A 210 0.82 -12.34 -18.61
C ASP A 210 0.79 -11.10 -17.70
N ARG A 211 -0.26 -10.26 -17.78
CA ARG A 211 -0.50 -9.14 -16.85
C ARG A 211 -0.81 -9.57 -15.43
N VAL A 212 -1.64 -10.60 -15.23
CA VAL A 212 -1.91 -11.16 -13.89
C VAL A 212 -0.61 -11.64 -13.25
N LEU A 213 0.20 -12.41 -13.99
CA LEU A 213 1.46 -12.94 -13.50
C LEU A 213 2.49 -11.84 -13.21
N ALA A 214 2.54 -10.78 -14.04
CA ALA A 214 3.39 -9.62 -13.80
C ALA A 214 3.02 -8.87 -12.51
N LEU A 215 1.73 -8.68 -12.23
CA LEU A 215 1.26 -8.07 -10.98
C LEU A 215 1.50 -8.97 -9.76
N ASP A 216 1.30 -10.28 -9.89
CA ASP A 216 1.61 -11.26 -8.83
C ASP A 216 3.11 -11.28 -8.47
N GLU A 217 4.01 -11.12 -9.47
CA GLU A 217 5.45 -10.98 -9.22
C GLU A 217 5.83 -9.59 -8.67
N ALA A 218 5.17 -8.53 -9.12
CA ALA A 218 5.44 -7.17 -8.65
C ALA A 218 4.98 -6.95 -7.19
N TYR A 219 3.94 -7.65 -6.73
CA TYR A 219 3.35 -7.49 -5.40
C TYR A 219 3.24 -8.81 -4.61
N PRO A 220 4.38 -9.44 -4.26
CA PRO A 220 4.39 -10.72 -3.58
C PRO A 220 3.73 -10.65 -2.19
N LEU A 221 2.84 -11.60 -1.92
CA LEU A 221 2.16 -11.76 -0.63
C LEU A 221 3.06 -12.21 0.54
N PRO A 222 4.08 -13.08 0.37
CA PRO A 222 4.82 -13.66 1.49
C PRO A 222 5.60 -12.63 2.33
N LEU A 223 5.40 -12.71 3.65
CA LEU A 223 6.18 -11.96 4.65
C LEU A 223 7.59 -12.53 4.88
N LEU A 224 7.81 -13.77 4.42
CA LEU A 224 9.04 -14.55 4.57
C LEU A 224 9.31 -15.23 3.21
N GLY A 225 10.30 -14.74 2.46
CA GLY A 225 10.59 -15.19 1.10
C GLY A 225 11.08 -14.06 0.19
N LYS A 226 10.78 -14.13 -1.10
CA LYS A 226 11.04 -13.07 -2.10
C LYS A 226 10.05 -11.90 -1.88
N MET A 227 10.33 -11.08 -0.86
CA MET A 227 9.62 -9.83 -0.59
C MET A 227 10.31 -8.66 -1.30
N ILE A 228 9.57 -7.61 -1.66
CA ILE A 228 10.17 -6.33 -2.10
C ILE A 228 11.14 -5.86 -0.99
N GLU A 229 12.36 -5.51 -1.38
CA GLU A 229 13.37 -5.04 -0.44
C GLU A 229 12.91 -3.72 0.20
N LYS A 230 12.83 -3.68 1.54
CA LYS A 230 12.34 -2.50 2.29
C LYS A 230 13.38 -1.39 2.41
N PHE A 231 14.65 -1.75 2.32
CA PHE A 231 15.78 -0.83 2.49
C PHE A 231 16.83 -0.95 1.38
N PRO A 232 16.45 -0.90 0.09
CA PRO A 232 17.37 -1.11 -1.02
C PRO A 232 18.49 -0.07 -1.02
N ASP A 233 19.67 -0.43 -1.51
CA ASP A 233 20.82 0.49 -1.55
C ASP A 233 20.59 1.70 -2.46
N LYS A 234 19.74 1.54 -3.48
CA LYS A 234 19.27 2.61 -4.34
C LYS A 234 17.75 2.68 -4.28
N PHE A 235 17.22 3.90 -4.22
CA PHE A 235 15.82 4.13 -4.48
C PHE A 235 15.57 4.00 -5.99
N GLU A 236 14.61 3.16 -6.38
CA GLU A 236 14.27 2.87 -7.77
C GLU A 236 12.75 2.94 -7.97
N PRO A 237 12.28 3.37 -9.16
CA PRO A 237 10.86 3.43 -9.48
C PRO A 237 10.19 2.05 -9.41
N ALA A 238 8.88 2.02 -9.18
CA ALA A 238 8.10 0.80 -9.28
C ALA A 238 7.98 0.34 -10.75
N ILE A 239 8.07 -0.97 -10.97
CA ILE A 239 7.92 -1.61 -12.28
C ILE A 239 6.81 -2.66 -12.13
N TRP A 240 5.73 -2.51 -12.89
CA TRP A 240 4.53 -3.37 -12.80
C TRP A 240 4.29 -4.24 -14.02
N TRP A 241 4.81 -3.80 -15.17
CA TRP A 241 4.59 -4.43 -16.46
C TRP A 241 5.95 -4.83 -17.05
N PRO A 242 6.05 -5.98 -17.72
CA PRO A 242 7.25 -6.31 -18.47
C PRO A 242 7.47 -5.25 -19.56
N LYS A 243 8.73 -4.83 -19.77
CA LYS A 243 9.05 -3.94 -20.89
C LYS A 243 8.58 -4.61 -22.18
N SER A 244 7.81 -3.88 -22.98
CA SER A 244 7.24 -4.38 -24.23
C SER A 244 8.34 -4.66 -25.23
N ASN A 245 8.84 -5.90 -25.23
CA ASN A 245 9.75 -6.41 -26.25
C ASN A 245 8.97 -6.64 -27.56
N LYS A 246 8.46 -5.57 -28.17
CA LYS A 246 8.05 -5.54 -29.58
C LYS A 246 9.30 -5.79 -30.43
N SER A 247 9.60 -7.07 -30.64
CA SER A 247 10.61 -7.52 -31.59
C SER A 247 10.31 -6.91 -32.95
N HIS A 248 11.27 -6.18 -33.51
CA HIS A 248 11.17 -5.46 -34.78
C HIS A 248 11.15 -6.45 -35.97
N SER A 249 10.11 -7.27 -36.07
CA SER A 249 10.01 -8.35 -37.06
C SER A 249 8.58 -8.62 -37.53
N ARG A 250 7.90 -7.60 -38.02
CA ARG A 250 6.80 -7.75 -38.99
C ARG A 250 7.04 -6.84 -40.19
N LYS A 251 6.60 -7.29 -41.38
CA LYS A 251 6.98 -6.69 -42.67
C LYS A 251 6.17 -5.42 -42.91
N HIS A 252 6.86 -4.36 -43.34
CA HIS A 252 6.25 -3.12 -43.81
C HIS A 252 5.07 -3.36 -44.78
N VAL A 253 3.88 -2.98 -44.34
CA VAL A 253 2.81 -2.53 -45.23
C VAL A 253 2.87 -1.00 -45.23
N LYS A 254 3.08 -0.39 -46.39
CA LYS A 254 2.97 1.08 -46.51
C LYS A 254 1.50 1.49 -46.60
N ALA A 255 0.80 1.47 -45.47
CA ALA A 255 -0.48 2.14 -45.34
C ALA A 255 -0.24 3.66 -45.35
N GLN A 256 -0.67 4.34 -46.42
CA GLN A 256 -0.49 5.79 -46.59
C GLN A 256 -1.66 6.55 -45.93
N GLY A 257 -1.87 6.31 -44.64
CA GLY A 257 -2.93 6.91 -43.83
C GLY A 257 -2.42 8.01 -42.89
N LYS A 258 -3.24 9.02 -42.62
CA LYS A 258 -3.00 9.99 -41.54
C LYS A 258 -3.66 9.48 -40.26
N ASN A 259 -2.90 8.79 -39.43
CA ASN A 259 -3.36 8.32 -38.12
C ASN A 259 -3.06 9.39 -37.05
N GLY A 260 -3.97 10.38 -36.86
CA GLY A 260 -4.00 11.39 -35.77
C GLY A 260 -2.80 12.33 -35.53
N TRP A 261 -1.59 11.93 -35.90
CA TRP A 261 -0.32 12.57 -35.54
C TRP A 261 0.09 13.66 -36.54
N SER A 262 0.48 14.81 -36.01
CA SER A 262 1.22 15.86 -36.72
C SER A 262 2.65 15.96 -36.18
N GLU A 263 3.54 16.56 -36.98
CA GLU A 263 4.90 16.89 -36.55
C GLU A 263 4.89 17.77 -35.30
N ASP A 264 3.98 18.76 -35.25
CA ASP A 264 3.75 19.61 -34.08
C ASP A 264 3.38 18.78 -32.83
N LEU A 265 2.48 17.79 -32.96
CA LEU A 265 2.04 16.96 -31.83
C LEU A 265 3.14 16.00 -31.35
N GLU A 266 3.94 15.45 -32.27
CA GLU A 266 5.11 14.65 -31.88
C GLU A 266 6.12 15.49 -31.08
N GLU A 267 6.40 16.72 -31.52
CA GLU A 267 7.31 17.61 -30.80
C GLU A 267 6.72 18.09 -29.47
N GLU A 268 5.43 18.49 -29.42
CA GLU A 268 4.75 18.82 -28.16
C GLU A 268 4.82 17.64 -27.16
N MET A 269 4.71 16.39 -27.62
CA MET A 269 4.85 15.20 -26.77
C MET A 269 6.30 14.89 -26.35
N ARG A 270 7.31 15.15 -27.19
CA ARG A 270 8.73 15.04 -26.80
C ARG A 270 9.08 16.05 -25.70
N VAL A 271 8.58 17.27 -25.82
CA VAL A 271 8.74 18.32 -24.81
C VAL A 271 8.05 17.92 -23.50
N VAL A 272 6.86 17.30 -23.57
CA VAL A 272 6.19 16.71 -22.39
C VAL A 272 7.04 15.61 -21.73
N ILE A 273 7.66 14.70 -22.50
CA ILE A 273 8.60 13.70 -21.97
C ILE A 273 9.77 14.38 -21.24
N GLU A 274 10.38 15.42 -21.81
CA GLU A 274 11.50 16.12 -21.18
C GLU A 274 11.10 16.73 -19.82
N MET A 275 9.92 17.34 -19.74
CA MET A 275 9.39 17.87 -18.47
C MET A 275 9.11 16.76 -17.46
N ILE A 276 8.48 15.65 -17.87
CA ILE A 276 8.25 14.48 -17.00
C ILE A 276 9.57 13.95 -16.43
N LYS A 277 10.65 13.92 -17.23
CA LYS A 277 11.99 13.53 -16.76
C LYS A 277 12.55 14.53 -15.75
N ARG A 278 12.70 15.78 -16.19
CA ARG A 278 13.49 16.83 -15.52
C ARG A 278 12.81 17.47 -14.31
N LYS A 279 11.49 17.31 -14.20
CA LYS A 279 10.69 17.84 -13.08
C LYS A 279 10.15 16.71 -12.23
N ASP A 280 9.12 16.05 -12.75
CA ASP A 280 8.35 15.09 -11.97
C ASP A 280 9.22 13.91 -11.53
N SER A 281 9.88 13.21 -12.47
CA SER A 281 10.67 12.01 -12.17
C SER A 281 11.89 12.31 -11.30
N GLU A 282 12.67 13.36 -11.62
CA GLU A 282 13.83 13.78 -10.83
C GLU A 282 13.47 14.14 -9.38
N ASP A 283 12.44 14.96 -9.16
CA ASP A 283 12.05 15.33 -7.79
C ASP A 283 11.40 14.15 -7.04
N TYR A 284 10.60 13.29 -7.68
CA TYR A 284 10.07 12.09 -7.03
C TYR A 284 11.16 11.09 -6.64
N MET A 285 12.19 10.90 -7.48
CA MET A 285 13.37 10.09 -7.16
C MET A 285 14.19 10.70 -6.02
N ARG A 286 14.34 12.02 -5.99
CA ARG A 286 15.05 12.76 -4.93
C ARG A 286 14.33 12.67 -3.59
N LEU A 287 13.02 12.92 -3.57
CA LEU A 287 12.16 12.84 -2.38
C LEU A 287 12.08 11.40 -1.86
N GLY A 288 11.90 10.42 -2.75
CA GLY A 288 11.95 9.00 -2.44
C GLY A 288 13.25 8.55 -1.77
N ASN A 289 14.40 8.96 -2.33
CA ASN A 289 15.72 8.69 -1.75
C ASN A 289 15.92 9.37 -0.37
N LEU A 290 15.38 10.58 -0.18
CA LEU A 290 15.40 11.26 1.13
C LEU A 290 14.54 10.52 2.16
N ALA A 291 13.30 10.17 1.81
CA ALA A 291 12.39 9.41 2.65
C ALA A 291 12.99 8.05 3.02
N LEU A 292 13.59 7.34 2.05
CA LEU A 292 14.26 6.05 2.28
C LEU A 292 15.43 6.17 3.26
N LYS A 293 16.25 7.24 3.18
CA LYS A 293 17.33 7.49 4.14
C LYS A 293 16.80 7.77 5.55
N VAL A 294 15.75 8.58 5.68
CA VAL A 294 15.09 8.83 6.97
C VAL A 294 14.55 7.53 7.54
N ASN A 295 13.86 6.72 6.72
CA ASN A 295 13.33 5.42 7.09
C ASN A 295 14.43 4.48 7.62
N LYS A 296 15.56 4.34 6.88
CA LYS A 296 16.73 3.54 7.32
C LYS A 296 17.28 4.00 8.68
N ILE A 297 17.36 5.32 8.92
CA ILE A 297 17.88 5.88 10.18
C ILE A 297 16.94 5.58 11.35
N LEU A 298 15.63 5.79 11.18
CA LEU A 298 14.64 5.51 12.22
C LEU A 298 14.61 4.02 12.57
N ALA A 299 14.60 3.17 11.52
CA ALA A 299 14.54 1.72 11.64
C ALA A 299 15.69 1.08 12.45
N VAL A 300 16.85 1.74 12.49
CA VAL A 300 17.99 1.35 13.34
C VAL A 300 17.91 2.02 14.72
N SER A 301 17.46 3.28 14.77
CA SER A 301 17.43 4.09 15.99
C SER A 301 16.49 3.54 17.06
N GLY A 302 15.29 3.07 16.69
CA GLY A 302 14.32 2.50 17.65
C GLY A 302 14.88 1.29 18.44
N PRO A 303 15.33 0.21 17.74
CA PRO A 303 16.00 -0.93 18.37
C PRO A 303 17.24 -0.53 19.19
N LEU A 304 18.07 0.38 18.68
CA LEU A 304 19.29 0.81 19.38
C LEU A 304 18.97 1.53 20.69
N LEU A 305 18.02 2.48 20.68
CA LEU A 305 17.63 3.25 21.85
C LEU A 305 16.94 2.37 22.90
N THR A 306 16.07 1.44 22.50
CA THR A 306 15.49 0.47 23.45
C THR A 306 16.54 -0.48 24.04
N GLY A 307 17.54 -0.90 23.26
CA GLY A 307 18.66 -1.70 23.76
C GLY A 307 19.53 -0.95 24.78
N ILE A 308 19.83 0.33 24.52
CA ILE A 308 20.50 1.23 25.47
C ILE A 308 19.64 1.40 26.73
N ALA A 309 18.32 1.54 26.59
CA ALA A 309 17.40 1.66 27.72
C ALA A 309 17.34 0.37 28.58
N ALA A 310 17.37 -0.81 27.95
CA ALA A 310 17.49 -2.10 28.63
C ALA A 310 18.80 -2.20 29.43
N ALA A 311 19.94 -1.81 28.82
CA ALA A 311 21.23 -1.79 29.51
C ALA A 311 21.24 -0.80 30.68
N GLY A 312 20.74 0.43 30.49
CA GLY A 312 20.60 1.42 31.57
C GLY A 312 19.72 0.91 32.71
N SER A 313 18.58 0.30 32.39
CA SER A 313 17.68 -0.35 33.35
C SER A 313 18.42 -1.44 34.15
N ALA A 314 19.21 -2.28 33.48
CA ALA A 314 20.00 -3.34 34.11
C ALA A 314 21.09 -2.84 35.09
N PHE A 315 21.36 -1.52 35.14
CA PHE A 315 22.24 -0.89 36.13
C PHE A 315 21.55 0.11 37.06
N VAL A 316 20.21 0.22 37.03
CA VAL A 316 19.46 1.01 38.03
C VAL A 316 19.80 0.53 39.46
N GLY A 317 19.88 1.51 40.38
CA GLY A 317 20.36 1.33 41.75
C GLY A 317 21.89 1.35 41.91
N HIS A 318 22.68 1.35 40.83
CA HIS A 318 24.16 1.36 40.89
C HIS A 318 24.77 2.74 40.55
N GLY A 319 23.92 3.75 40.36
CA GLY A 319 24.32 5.15 40.11
C GLY A 319 23.19 5.97 39.50
N SER A 320 23.19 7.29 39.74
CA SER A 320 22.13 8.20 39.26
C SER A 320 21.97 8.19 37.73
N TRP A 321 23.08 8.06 37.00
CA TRP A 321 23.11 8.09 35.54
C TRP A 321 22.41 6.89 34.87
N ALA A 322 22.44 5.69 35.46
CA ALA A 322 21.86 4.49 34.85
C ALA A 322 20.34 4.63 34.64
N ALA A 323 19.66 5.22 35.62
CA ALA A 323 18.23 5.51 35.55
C ALA A 323 17.91 6.62 34.55
N ILE A 324 18.72 7.69 34.52
CA ILE A 324 18.58 8.77 33.53
C ILE A 324 18.70 8.21 32.12
N VAL A 325 19.71 7.37 31.84
CA VAL A 325 19.88 6.69 30.54
C VAL A 325 18.68 5.81 30.20
N ALA A 326 18.20 4.99 31.15
CA ALA A 326 17.04 4.12 30.93
C ALA A 326 15.77 4.91 30.54
N VAL A 327 15.49 5.98 31.27
CA VAL A 327 14.30 6.83 31.05
C VAL A 327 14.44 7.63 29.75
N THR A 328 15.57 8.30 29.52
CA THR A 328 15.73 9.16 28.33
C THR A 328 15.82 8.35 27.04
N ALA A 329 16.59 7.27 27.01
CA ALA A 329 16.67 6.40 25.83
C ALA A 329 15.32 5.71 25.56
N GLY A 330 14.60 5.28 26.59
CA GLY A 330 13.26 4.73 26.47
C GLY A 330 12.24 5.73 25.91
N ALA A 331 12.22 6.96 26.42
CA ALA A 331 11.32 7.99 25.91
C ALA A 331 11.64 8.36 24.46
N LEU A 332 12.93 8.55 24.13
CA LEU A 332 13.38 8.81 22.76
C LEU A 332 13.06 7.66 21.80
N ALA A 333 13.18 6.40 22.23
CA ALA A 333 12.80 5.24 21.43
C ALA A 333 11.30 5.25 21.08
N SER A 334 10.44 5.59 22.05
CA SER A 334 8.99 5.71 21.79
C SER A 334 8.67 6.86 20.83
N THR A 335 9.37 7.99 20.94
CA THR A 335 9.27 9.10 19.98
C THR A 335 9.70 8.66 18.56
N VAL A 336 10.85 7.99 18.42
CA VAL A 336 11.35 7.47 17.14
C VAL A 336 10.36 6.48 16.50
N ASN A 337 9.88 5.49 17.26
CA ASN A 337 8.87 4.51 16.86
C ASN A 337 7.56 5.20 16.39
N THR A 338 7.18 6.30 17.05
CA THR A 338 6.02 7.12 16.66
C THR A 338 6.26 7.90 15.37
N PHE A 339 7.43 8.48 15.15
CA PHE A 339 7.76 9.12 13.87
C PHE A 339 7.80 8.09 12.72
N GLU A 340 8.44 6.94 12.92
CA GLU A 340 8.62 5.90 11.89
C GLU A 340 7.29 5.29 11.45
N HIS A 341 6.53 4.71 12.38
CA HIS A 341 5.32 3.95 12.05
C HIS A 341 4.04 4.75 12.21
N GLY A 342 4.00 5.72 13.13
CA GLY A 342 2.86 6.64 13.30
C GLY A 342 2.82 7.73 12.23
N GLY A 343 4.00 8.25 11.84
CA GLY A 343 4.15 9.10 10.65
C GLY A 343 4.14 8.32 9.32
N GLN A 344 4.00 6.99 9.38
CA GLN A 344 3.92 6.08 8.23
C GLN A 344 5.03 6.31 7.18
N VAL A 345 6.28 6.54 7.61
CA VAL A 345 7.41 6.87 6.71
C VAL A 345 7.59 5.82 5.61
N GLY A 346 7.37 4.55 5.93
CA GLY A 346 7.35 3.47 4.96
C GLY A 346 6.30 3.60 3.84
N MET A 347 5.09 4.04 4.17
CA MET A 347 4.02 4.32 3.19
C MET A 347 4.44 5.47 2.26
N VAL A 348 5.11 6.49 2.79
CA VAL A 348 5.62 7.64 2.02
C VAL A 348 6.73 7.21 1.04
N VAL A 349 7.60 6.28 1.43
CA VAL A 349 8.61 5.70 0.51
C VAL A 349 7.94 5.00 -0.68
N GLU A 350 6.91 4.17 -0.45
CA GLU A 350 6.19 3.49 -1.55
C GLU A 350 5.30 4.44 -2.36
N MET A 351 4.74 5.47 -1.75
CA MET A 351 4.05 6.55 -2.48
C MET A 351 4.98 7.18 -3.52
N TYR A 352 6.18 7.61 -3.10
CA TYR A 352 7.16 8.18 -4.02
C TYR A 352 7.65 7.17 -5.07
N ARG A 353 7.81 5.89 -4.70
CA ARG A 353 8.26 4.81 -5.61
C ARG A 353 7.19 4.50 -6.67
N ASN A 354 5.92 4.51 -6.29
CA ASN A 354 4.77 4.41 -7.19
C ASN A 354 4.66 5.64 -8.10
N SER A 355 4.84 6.87 -7.59
CA SER A 355 4.83 8.08 -8.44
C SER A 355 5.97 8.06 -9.48
N ALA A 356 7.20 7.74 -9.07
CA ALA A 356 8.33 7.61 -10.00
C ALA A 356 8.10 6.50 -11.05
N GLY A 357 7.52 5.36 -10.64
CA GLY A 357 7.13 4.28 -11.56
C GLY A 357 6.03 4.69 -12.56
N PHE A 358 5.06 5.47 -12.11
CA PHE A 358 4.01 6.02 -12.96
C PHE A 358 4.60 6.94 -14.05
N PHE A 359 5.50 7.85 -13.70
CA PHE A 359 6.14 8.74 -14.66
C PHE A 359 7.07 7.99 -15.62
N THR A 360 7.82 7.00 -15.13
CA THR A 360 8.67 6.13 -15.96
C THR A 360 7.83 5.39 -17.02
N LEU A 361 6.67 4.84 -16.64
CA LEU A 361 5.79 4.16 -17.60
C LEU A 361 5.05 5.12 -18.54
N LEU A 362 4.73 6.33 -18.08
CA LEU A 362 4.13 7.35 -18.95
C LEU A 362 5.14 7.81 -20.02
N GLU A 363 6.38 8.06 -19.63
CA GLU A 363 7.50 8.29 -20.53
C GLU A 363 7.65 7.15 -21.55
N GLU A 364 7.87 5.91 -21.08
CA GLU A 364 8.10 4.76 -21.96
C GLU A 364 6.92 4.53 -22.91
N SER A 365 5.69 4.77 -22.44
CA SER A 365 4.48 4.72 -23.27
C SER A 365 4.53 5.76 -24.39
N ILE A 366 4.72 7.05 -24.07
CA ILE A 366 4.73 8.12 -25.07
C ILE A 366 5.89 7.93 -26.05
N GLU A 367 7.09 7.58 -25.56
CA GLU A 367 8.25 7.34 -26.41
C GLU A 367 8.02 6.15 -27.35
N SER A 368 7.43 5.05 -26.87
CA SER A 368 7.08 3.91 -27.73
C SER A 368 6.04 4.26 -28.80
N THR A 369 5.01 5.05 -28.46
CA THR A 369 3.98 5.49 -29.40
C THR A 369 4.54 6.46 -30.45
N ILE A 370 5.53 7.30 -30.11
CA ILE A 370 6.22 8.18 -31.07
C ILE A 370 7.20 7.40 -31.97
N GLN A 371 7.86 6.37 -31.44
CA GLN A 371 8.83 5.58 -32.20
C GLN A 371 8.18 4.55 -33.15
N GLU A 372 6.92 4.18 -32.91
CA GLU A 372 6.17 3.25 -33.76
C GLU A 372 5.98 3.81 -35.18
N LYS A 373 6.40 3.02 -36.19
CA LYS A 373 6.41 3.44 -37.60
C LYS A 373 5.29 2.82 -38.41
N ASP A 374 4.63 1.80 -37.89
CA ASP A 374 3.45 1.24 -38.52
C ASP A 374 2.22 2.06 -38.11
N PHE A 375 1.63 2.78 -39.06
CA PHE A 375 0.45 3.62 -38.81
C PHE A 375 -0.78 2.80 -38.38
N GLU A 376 -0.84 1.49 -38.65
CA GLU A 376 -1.94 0.62 -38.22
C GLU A 376 -1.70 0.02 -36.82
N GLU A 377 -0.45 -0.09 -36.35
CA GLU A 377 -0.13 -0.52 -34.96
C GLU A 377 0.09 0.65 -33.99
N ARG A 378 0.22 1.89 -34.48
CA ARG A 378 0.40 3.10 -33.66
C ARG A 378 -0.93 3.58 -33.07
N GLU A 379 -0.95 3.90 -31.78
CA GLU A 379 -2.10 4.56 -31.12
C GLU A 379 -2.40 5.90 -31.82
N ASP A 380 -3.70 6.20 -32.01
CA ASP A 380 -4.12 7.45 -32.65
C ASP A 380 -3.63 8.69 -31.87
N GLY A 381 -3.21 9.72 -32.61
CA GLY A 381 -2.62 10.93 -32.03
C GLY A 381 -3.56 11.70 -31.11
N GLU A 382 -4.84 11.84 -31.46
CA GLU A 382 -5.83 12.53 -30.63
C GLU A 382 -6.15 11.70 -29.38
N MET A 383 -6.29 10.37 -29.52
CA MET A 383 -6.47 9.46 -28.39
C MET A 383 -5.26 9.45 -27.44
N SER A 384 -4.04 9.42 -27.98
CA SER A 384 -2.80 9.53 -27.21
C SER A 384 -2.70 10.87 -26.48
N GLU A 385 -3.05 11.98 -27.13
CA GLU A 385 -3.06 13.31 -26.49
C GLU A 385 -4.05 13.37 -25.31
N ILE A 386 -5.27 12.86 -25.50
CA ILE A 386 -6.28 12.76 -24.43
C ILE A 386 -5.77 11.85 -23.29
N SER A 387 -5.18 10.71 -23.62
CA SER A 387 -4.61 9.74 -22.68
C SER A 387 -3.51 10.38 -21.82
N VAL A 388 -2.57 11.10 -22.43
CA VAL A 388 -1.49 11.81 -21.73
C VAL A 388 -2.00 12.99 -20.90
N ALA A 389 -2.88 13.81 -21.46
CA ALA A 389 -3.45 14.98 -20.76
C ALA A 389 -4.19 14.55 -19.48
N LEU A 390 -5.03 13.52 -19.56
CA LEU A 390 -5.76 12.97 -18.41
C LEU A 390 -4.82 12.34 -17.38
N LYS A 391 -3.81 11.58 -17.82
CA LYS A 391 -2.76 11.01 -16.94
C LYS A 391 -1.94 12.09 -16.21
N LEU A 392 -1.81 13.29 -16.78
CA LEU A 392 -1.14 14.43 -16.15
C LEU A 392 -2.10 15.38 -15.40
N GLY A 393 -3.41 15.12 -15.40
CA GLY A 393 -4.41 15.99 -14.77
C GLY A 393 -4.60 17.34 -15.49
N ARG A 394 -4.37 17.39 -16.80
CA ARG A 394 -4.46 18.59 -17.64
C ARG A 394 -5.61 18.46 -18.65
N SER A 395 -6.15 19.60 -19.08
CA SER A 395 -6.91 19.65 -20.35
C SER A 395 -5.94 19.64 -21.53
N LEU A 396 -6.42 19.27 -22.73
CA LEU A 396 -5.64 19.30 -23.98
C LEU A 396 -4.93 20.66 -24.17
N SER A 397 -5.69 21.75 -24.06
CA SER A 397 -5.14 23.12 -24.12
C SER A 397 -4.01 23.37 -23.11
N GLN A 398 -4.14 22.89 -21.88
CA GLN A 398 -3.11 23.05 -20.85
C GLN A 398 -1.88 22.14 -21.04
N LEU A 399 -1.99 21.09 -21.85
CA LEU A 399 -0.86 20.25 -22.25
C LEU A 399 -0.08 20.94 -23.39
N ARG A 400 -0.78 21.40 -24.43
CA ARG A 400 -0.17 22.16 -25.55
C ARG A 400 0.46 23.47 -25.09
N ASP A 401 -0.22 24.23 -24.22
CA ASP A 401 0.34 25.46 -23.64
C ASP A 401 1.58 25.20 -22.78
N LEU A 402 1.64 24.06 -22.08
CA LEU A 402 2.82 23.66 -21.30
C LEU A 402 4.00 23.37 -22.24
N ALA A 403 3.79 22.59 -23.31
CA ALA A 403 4.83 22.32 -24.31
C ALA A 403 5.36 23.61 -24.95
N ARG A 404 4.47 24.49 -25.42
CA ARG A 404 4.85 25.78 -26.03
C ARG A 404 5.65 26.70 -25.10
N LYS A 405 5.25 26.80 -23.83
CA LYS A 405 6.03 27.52 -22.82
C LYS A 405 7.42 26.92 -22.68
N SER A 406 7.54 25.59 -22.66
CA SER A 406 8.81 24.89 -22.50
C SER A 406 9.75 25.16 -23.67
N THR A 407 9.27 25.05 -24.91
CA THR A 407 10.02 25.44 -26.11
C THR A 407 10.49 26.91 -26.04
N SER A 408 9.61 27.84 -25.64
CA SER A 408 10.00 29.26 -25.44
C SER A 408 11.07 29.42 -24.36
N SER A 409 10.92 28.74 -23.22
CA SER A 409 11.86 28.86 -22.09
C SER A 409 13.26 28.35 -22.45
N HIS A 410 13.34 27.29 -23.26
CA HIS A 410 14.60 26.75 -23.78
C HIS A 410 15.30 27.75 -24.72
N ILE A 411 14.53 28.48 -25.54
CA ILE A 411 15.05 29.55 -26.41
C ILE A 411 15.55 30.74 -25.58
N ASP A 412 14.78 31.15 -24.57
CA ASP A 412 15.09 32.30 -23.70
C ASP A 412 16.13 31.99 -22.61
N GLY A 413 16.61 30.74 -22.51
CA GLY A 413 17.54 30.30 -21.46
C GLY A 413 16.98 30.34 -20.04
N SER A 414 15.66 30.37 -19.90
CA SER A 414 14.95 30.47 -18.61
C SER A 414 14.47 29.11 -18.13
N THR A 415 14.45 28.89 -16.81
CA THR A 415 13.96 27.63 -16.24
C THR A 415 12.46 27.71 -15.96
N ILE A 416 11.66 26.86 -16.62
CA ILE A 416 10.29 26.62 -16.16
C ILE A 416 10.28 26.04 -14.75
N GLU A 417 9.39 26.56 -13.91
CA GLU A 417 9.08 26.02 -12.58
C GLU A 417 7.87 25.07 -12.58
N GLU A 418 7.00 25.15 -13.60
CA GLU A 418 5.80 24.31 -13.77
C GLU A 418 6.16 22.82 -13.98
N PHE A 419 5.51 21.92 -13.23
CA PHE A 419 5.62 20.46 -13.39
C PHE A 419 4.77 19.96 -14.57
N ALA A 420 5.10 18.79 -15.14
CA ALA A 420 4.26 18.17 -16.16
C ALA A 420 2.92 17.72 -15.57
N SER A 421 2.95 17.09 -14.38
CA SER A 421 1.72 16.72 -13.66
C SER A 421 1.05 17.90 -12.97
N LYS A 422 -0.28 17.78 -12.80
CA LYS A 422 -1.09 18.55 -11.84
C LYS A 422 -1.76 17.66 -10.79
N LEU A 423 -1.52 16.35 -10.83
CA LEU A 423 -2.18 15.37 -9.96
C LEU A 423 -1.47 15.14 -8.62
N PHE A 424 -0.18 15.48 -8.53
CA PHE A 424 0.70 15.16 -7.39
C PHE A 424 1.53 16.38 -6.98
#